data_AF-A0A259HHL3-F1
#
_entry.id   AF-A0A259HHL3-F1
#
_cell.length_a   1.000
_cell.length_b   1.000
_cell.length_c   1.000
_cell.angle_alpha   90.00
_cell.angle_beta   90.00
_cell.angle_gamma   90.00
#
_symmetry.space_group_name_H-M   'P 1'
#
loop_
_entity.id
_entity.type
_entity.pdbx_description
1 polymer ?
#
loop_
_entity_poly.entity_id
_entity_poly.type
_entity_poly.pdbx_seq_one_letter_code
_entity_poly.pdbx_strand_id
1 'polypeptide(L)' 'MTGASTYRPEFTAALRLFAQVSEAMQTRGFSRPVLVGGAAAEFWSLSAISTGDFDICTPRQDILDEEMAR' A
#
# COMPACT_ATOMS: atom_id res chain seq x y z
N MET A 1 -10.77 -14.60 17.24
CA MET A 1 -9.48 -14.17 17.83
C MET A 1 -8.91 -13.04 17.00
N THR A 2 -9.05 -11.79 17.42
CA THR A 2 -8.28 -10.67 16.82
C THR A 2 -6.94 -10.60 17.54
N GLY A 3 -5.97 -11.39 17.08
CA GLY A 3 -4.59 -11.22 17.53
C GLY A 3 -4.08 -9.84 17.13
N ALA A 4 -3.27 -9.21 17.98
CA ALA A 4 -2.59 -7.97 17.62
C ALA A 4 -1.79 -8.19 16.32
N SER A 5 -1.93 -7.28 15.36
CA SER A 5 -1.13 -7.28 14.13
C SER A 5 0.36 -7.20 14.49
N THR A 6 1.20 -8.01 13.85
CA THR A 6 2.67 -7.89 13.97
C THR A 6 3.17 -6.56 13.41
N TYR A 7 2.43 -5.98 12.48
CA TYR A 7 2.77 -4.68 11.88
C TYR A 7 2.49 -3.53 12.83
N ARG A 8 3.31 -2.49 12.70
CA ARG A 8 3.06 -1.21 13.38
C ARG A 8 1.69 -0.64 12.97
N PRO A 9 1.00 0.09 13.87
CA PRO A 9 -0.31 0.67 13.55
C PRO A 9 -0.30 1.57 12.31
N GLU A 10 0.72 2.41 12.16
CA GLU A 10 0.85 3.35 11.04
C GLU A 10 1.04 2.61 9.71
N PHE A 11 1.86 1.54 9.72
CA PHE A 11 2.08 0.71 8.54
C PHE A 11 0.79 -0.01 8.13
N THR A 12 0.04 -0.53 9.11
CA THR A 12 -1.28 -1.14 8.86
C THR A 12 -2.27 -0.13 8.29
N ALA A 13 -2.28 1.11 8.80
CA ALA A 13 -3.12 2.18 8.28
C ALA A 13 -2.77 2.54 6.83
N ALA A 14 -1.48 2.67 6.51
CA ALA A 14 -1.00 2.91 5.16
C ALA A 14 -1.36 1.76 4.20
N LEU A 15 -1.21 0.50 4.62
CA LEU A 15 -1.65 -0.67 3.82
C LEU A 15 -3.16 -0.66 3.52
N ARG A 16 -3.99 -0.20 4.47
CA ARG A 16 -5.43 -0.08 4.26
C ARG A 16 -5.76 1.00 3.21
N LEU A 17 -5.08 2.14 3.25
CA LEU A 17 -5.22 3.18 2.23
C LEU A 17 -4.75 2.67 0.86
N PHE A 18 -3.60 2.00 0.82
CA PHE A 18 -3.08 1.40 -0.39
C PHE A 18 -4.03 0.34 -0.99
N ALA A 19 -4.70 -0.46 -0.13
CA ALA A 19 -5.72 -1.40 -0.57
C ALA A 19 -6.95 -0.69 -1.16
N GLN A 20 -7.42 0.39 -0.54
CA GLN A 20 -8.55 1.18 -1.05
C GLN A 20 -8.26 1.76 -2.44
N VAL A 21 -7.09 2.39 -2.61
CA VAL A 21 -6.65 2.93 -3.90
C VAL A 21 -6.49 1.82 -4.94
N SER A 22 -5.94 0.67 -4.55
CA SER A 22 -5.78 -0.49 -5.44
C SER A 22 -7.14 -1.02 -5.92
N GLU A 23 -8.13 -1.10 -5.04
CA GLU A 23 -9.49 -1.50 -5.39
C GLU A 23 -10.15 -0.49 -6.32
N ALA A 24 -10.03 0.81 -6.03
CA ALA A 24 -10.58 1.88 -6.86
C ALA A 24 -9.99 1.86 -8.29
N MET A 25 -8.67 1.71 -8.42
CA MET A 25 -8.01 1.57 -9.72
C MET A 25 -8.50 0.33 -10.49
N GLN A 26 -8.67 -0.81 -9.79
CA GLN A 26 -9.17 -2.03 -10.42
C GLN A 26 -10.62 -1.91 -10.87
N THR A 27 -11.50 -1.27 -10.07
CA THR A 27 -12.90 -1.02 -10.44
C THR A 27 -13.02 -0.19 -11.71
N ARG A 28 -12.05 0.69 -11.98
CA ARG A 28 -11.94 1.47 -13.22
C ARG A 28 -11.32 0.70 -14.39
N GLY A 29 -10.95 -0.58 -14.20
CA GLY A 29 -10.38 -1.45 -15.22
C GLY A 29 -8.85 -1.36 -15.37
N PHE A 30 -8.16 -0.69 -14.45
CA PHE A 30 -6.70 -0.58 -14.47
C PHE A 30 -6.03 -1.66 -13.62
N SER A 31 -4.75 -1.94 -13.92
CA SER A 31 -3.94 -2.82 -13.07
C SER A 31 -3.75 -2.19 -11.70
N ARG A 32 -3.80 -3.02 -10.65
CA ARG A 32 -3.49 -2.60 -9.29
C ARG A 32 -2.02 -2.14 -9.22
N PRO A 33 -1.72 -1.06 -8.49
CA PRO A 33 -0.36 -0.65 -8.25
C PRO A 33 0.40 -1.71 -7.43
N VAL A 34 1.73 -1.73 -7.55
CA VAL A 34 2.61 -2.67 -6.84
C VAL A 34 3.38 -1.93 -5.76
N LEU A 35 3.32 -2.44 -4.53
CA LEU A 35 4.17 -1.97 -3.44
C LEU A 35 5.61 -2.44 -3.70
N VAL A 36 6.56 -1.50 -3.71
CA VAL A 36 7.97 -1.77 -3.96
C VAL A 36 8.84 -1.13 -2.86
N GLY A 37 10.16 -1.24 -2.99
CA GLY A 37 11.10 -0.52 -2.13
C GLY A 37 11.01 -0.91 -0.65
N GLY A 38 11.15 0.10 0.22
CA GLY A 38 11.23 -0.09 1.66
C GLY A 38 9.96 -0.70 2.24
N ALA A 39 8.79 -0.20 1.85
CA ALA A 39 7.52 -0.72 2.34
C ALA A 39 7.28 -2.18 1.95
N ALA A 40 7.75 -2.62 0.78
CA ALA A 40 7.70 -4.05 0.42
C ALA A 40 8.58 -4.91 1.34
N ALA A 41 9.77 -4.41 1.74
CA ALA A 41 10.63 -5.09 2.70
C ALA A 41 10.04 -5.10 4.12
N GLU A 42 9.40 -4.01 4.56
CA GLU A 42 8.68 -3.95 5.84
C GLU A 42 7.50 -4.94 5.85
N PHE A 43 6.73 -5.02 4.76
CA PHE A 43 5.65 -5.99 4.60
C PHE A 43 6.15 -7.42 4.70
N TRP A 44 7.20 -7.77 3.94
CA TRP A 44 7.75 -9.13 3.94
C TRP A 44 8.34 -9.52 5.30
N SER A 45 9.00 -8.58 5.97
CA SER A 45 9.70 -8.80 7.24
C SER A 45 8.79 -8.72 8.48
N LEU A 46 7.48 -8.54 8.31
CA LEU A 46 6.53 -8.35 9.40
C LEU A 46 6.92 -7.19 10.34
N SER A 47 7.37 -6.07 9.78
CA SER A 47 7.89 -4.91 10.53
C SER A 47 9.14 -5.18 11.37
N ALA A 48 9.93 -6.23 11.09
CA ALA A 48 11.27 -6.36 11.67
C ALA A 48 12.21 -5.23 11.21
N ILE A 49 11.94 -4.64 10.05
CA ILE A 49 12.56 -3.41 9.54
C ILE A 49 11.46 -2.37 9.37
N SER A 50 11.61 -1.22 10.03
CA SER A 50 10.71 -0.08 9.85
C SER A 50 11.20 0.80 8.72
N THR A 51 10.29 1.19 7.85
CA THR A 51 10.49 2.12 6.74
C THR A 51 9.55 3.32 6.90
N GLY A 52 9.95 4.47 6.37
CA GLY A 52 9.28 5.74 6.64
C GLY A 52 8.15 6.08 5.66
N ASP A 53 8.18 5.47 4.48
CA ASP A 53 7.40 5.84 3.31
C ASP A 53 7.01 4.61 2.46
N PHE A 54 6.09 4.83 1.52
CA PHE A 54 5.62 3.82 0.57
C PHE A 54 6.10 4.17 -0.83
N ASP A 55 6.92 3.30 -1.41
CA ASP A 55 7.23 3.34 -2.84
C ASP A 55 6.21 2.49 -3.60
N ILE A 56 5.62 3.07 -4.65
CA ILE A 56 4.58 2.42 -5.44
C ILE A 56 4.96 2.47 -6.92
N CYS A 57 4.80 1.34 -7.62
CA CYS A 57 5.01 1.24 -9.06
C CYS A 57 3.69 0.92 -9.76
N THR A 58 3.35 1.67 -10.82
CA THR A 58 2.12 1.46 -11.60
C THR A 58 2.33 1.83 -13.07
N PRO A 59 1.67 1.14 -14.02
CA PRO A 59 1.66 1.57 -15.42
C PRO A 59 0.82 2.84 -15.65
N ARG A 60 0.01 3.27 -14.67
CA ARG A 60 -0.91 4.42 -14.77
C ARG A 60 -0.75 5.34 -13.55
N GLN A 61 0.32 6.14 -13.56
CA GLN A 61 0.61 7.12 -12.51
C GLN A 61 -0.48 8.18 -12.40
N ASP A 62 -0.98 8.67 -13.53
CA ASP A 62 -2.04 9.67 -13.60
C ASP A 62 -3.32 9.23 -12.87
N ILE A 63 -3.70 7.96 -13.03
CA ILE A 63 -4.87 7.39 -12.35
C ILE A 63 -4.60 7.17 -10.86
N LEU A 64 -3.39 6.73 -10.49
CA LEU A 64 -2.99 6.58 -9.09
C LEU A 64 -3.11 7.93 -8.36
N ASP A 65 -2.59 9.00 -8.96
CA ASP A 65 -2.64 10.34 -8.38
C ASP A 65 -4.07 10.85 -8.22
N GLU A 66 -4.96 10.58 -9.20
CA GLU A 66 -6.39 10.89 -9.09
C GLU A 66 -7.07 10.17 -7.92
N GLU A 67 -6.76 8.88 -7.70
CA GLU A 67 -7.37 8.11 -6.61
C GLU A 67 -6.78 8.48 -5.24
N MET A 68 -5.50 8.86 -5.17
CA MET A 68 -4.86 9.30 -3.92
C MET A 68 -5.32 10.70 -3.47
N ALA A 69 -5.83 11.52 -4.37
CA ALA A 69 -6.30 12.88 -4.06
C ALA A 69 -7.76 12.96 -3.57
N ARG A 70 -8.49 11.82 -3.52
CA ARG A 70 -9.89 11.73 -3.10
C ARG A 70 -10.03 11.54 -1.59
#